data_AF-J9DM18-F1
#
_entry.id   AF-J9DM18-F1
#
_cell.length_a   1.000
_cell.length_b   1.000
_cell.length_c   1.000
_cell.angle_alpha   90.00
_cell.angle_beta   90.00
_cell.angle_gamma   90.00
#
_symmetry.space_group_name_H-M   'P 1'
#
loop_
_entity.id
_entity.type
_entity.pdbx_description
1 polymer ?
#
loop_
_entity_poly.entity_id
_entity_poly.type
_entity_poly.pdbx_seq_one_letter_code
_entity_poly.pdbx_strand_id
1 'polypeptide(L)'
;MGAVEGISACSERFIDAVRSMEDDPHIKPFAAPVNLIEYPDYLWDVDYPIDLSTIVERVKNRFYRRLASLEQDIRYIAINARLFNQPNSEIVRNSRVVVETLIRYLK
;
A
#
# COMPACT_ATOMS: atom_id res chain seq x y z
N MET A 1 20.05 11.91 16.00
CA MET A 1 18.87 12.79 15.80
C MET A 1 18.38 12.79 14.35
N GLY A 2 19.20 13.07 13.32
CA GLY A 2 18.69 13.29 11.95
C GLY A 2 17.99 12.13 11.20
N ALA A 3 18.31 10.85 11.46
CA ALA A 3 17.69 9.73 10.73
C ALA A 3 16.28 9.34 11.24
N VAL A 4 16.03 9.53 12.55
CA VAL A 4 14.75 9.17 13.18
C VAL A 4 13.69 10.22 12.88
N GLU A 5 14.07 11.50 12.86
CA GLU A 5 13.19 12.61 12.45
C GLU A 5 12.82 12.53 10.97
N GLY A 6 13.77 12.18 10.10
CA GLY A 6 13.52 12.01 8.66
C GLY A 6 12.50 10.93 8.35
N ILE A 7 12.55 9.78 9.05
CA ILE A 7 11.55 8.72 8.90
C ILE A 7 10.18 9.20 9.40
N SER A 8 10.12 9.91 10.53
CA SER A 8 8.86 10.44 11.09
C SER A 8 8.15 11.38 10.11
N ALA A 9 8.88 12.30 9.48
CA ALA A 9 8.30 13.25 8.53
C ALA A 9 7.79 12.55 7.25
N CYS A 10 8.54 11.58 6.69
CA CYS A 10 8.06 10.78 5.56
C CYS A 10 6.84 9.92 5.92
N SER A 11 6.80 9.40 7.16
CA SER A 11 5.67 8.63 7.68
C SER A 11 4.40 9.46 7.82
N GLU A 12 4.49 10.71 8.26
CA GLU A 12 3.34 11.63 8.30
C GLU A 12 2.84 11.96 6.91
N ARG A 13 3.73 12.31 5.97
CA ARG A 13 3.39 12.56 4.56
C ARG A 13 2.68 11.37 3.91
N PHE A 14 3.10 10.14 4.23
CA PHE A 14 2.43 8.94 3.76
C PHE A 14 0.98 8.84 4.27
N ILE A 15 0.75 9.07 5.56
CA ILE A 15 -0.61 8.99 6.14
C ILE A 15 -1.52 10.04 5.51
N ASP A 16 -1.03 11.26 5.33
CA ASP A 16 -1.82 12.34 4.70
C ASP A 16 -2.10 12.05 3.23
N ALA A 17 -1.16 11.45 2.51
CA ALA A 17 -1.40 10.99 1.14
C ALA A 17 -2.51 9.93 1.09
N VAL A 18 -2.48 8.92 1.96
CA VAL A 18 -3.53 7.89 2.01
C VAL A 18 -4.90 8.52 2.33
N ARG A 19 -4.97 9.45 3.28
CA ARG A 19 -6.20 10.19 3.61
C ARG A 19 -6.74 11.01 2.43
N SER A 20 -5.86 11.68 1.69
CA SER A 20 -6.26 12.47 0.51
C SER A 20 -6.90 11.64 -0.61
N MET A 21 -6.75 10.31 -0.54
CA MET A 21 -7.22 9.34 -1.52
C MET A 21 -8.37 8.47 -0.99
N GLU A 22 -8.86 8.70 0.24
CA GLU A 22 -9.77 7.78 0.93
C GLU A 22 -11.14 7.63 0.25
N ASP A 23 -11.61 8.70 -0.39
CA ASP A 23 -12.89 8.74 -1.12
C ASP A 23 -12.76 8.33 -2.59
N ASP A 24 -11.55 8.04 -3.08
CA ASP A 24 -11.35 7.68 -4.48
C ASP A 24 -11.81 6.22 -4.74
N PRO A 25 -12.81 5.99 -5.60
CA PRO A 25 -13.30 4.64 -5.90
C PRO A 25 -12.23 3.75 -6.53
N HIS A 26 -11.21 4.30 -7.18
CA HIS A 26 -10.09 3.56 -7.75
C HIS A 26 -9.12 3.05 -6.67
N ILE A 27 -9.19 3.59 -5.46
CA ILE A 27 -8.32 3.27 -4.31
C ILE A 27 -9.00 2.30 -3.35
N LYS A 28 -10.33 2.36 -3.27
CA LYS A 28 -11.16 1.51 -2.40
C LYS A 28 -10.77 0.02 -2.39
N PRO A 29 -10.42 -0.64 -3.52
CA PRO A 29 -9.98 -2.04 -3.52
C PRO A 29 -8.69 -2.32 -2.73
N PHE A 30 -7.86 -1.31 -2.47
CA PHE A 30 -6.59 -1.41 -1.73
C PHE A 30 -6.68 -0.86 -0.31
N ALA A 31 -7.84 -0.32 0.09
CA ALA A 31 -8.00 0.39 1.35
C ALA A 31 -7.98 -0.55 2.57
N ALA A 32 -8.41 -1.80 2.40
CA ALA A 32 -8.54 -2.81 3.45
C ALA A 32 -8.09 -4.19 2.93
N PRO A 33 -7.86 -5.18 3.82
CA PRO A 33 -7.50 -6.54 3.40
C PRO A 33 -8.54 -7.14 2.45
N VAL A 34 -8.07 -7.93 1.48
CA VAL A 34 -8.96 -8.68 0.58
C VAL A 34 -9.81 -9.66 1.39
N ASN A 35 -11.12 -9.65 1.13
CA ASN A 35 -12.05 -10.56 1.79
C ASN A 35 -11.89 -11.98 1.25
N LEU A 36 -11.27 -12.87 2.03
CA LEU A 36 -11.02 -14.26 1.65
C LEU A 36 -12.28 -15.13 1.57
N ILE A 37 -13.42 -14.68 2.10
CA ILE A 37 -14.70 -15.37 1.91
C ILE A 37 -15.21 -15.10 0.48
N GLU A 38 -15.00 -13.89 -0.03
CA GLU A 38 -15.39 -13.49 -1.38
C GLU A 38 -14.37 -13.96 -2.44
N TYR A 39 -13.09 -13.97 -2.09
CA TYR A 39 -11.97 -14.39 -2.94
C TYR A 39 -11.17 -15.52 -2.27
N PRO A 40 -11.72 -16.74 -2.20
CA PRO A 40 -11.07 -17.87 -1.50
C PRO A 40 -9.72 -18.27 -2.11
N ASP A 41 -9.54 -18.05 -3.40
CA ASP A 41 -8.32 -18.44 -4.13
C ASP A 41 -7.21 -17.38 -4.02
N TYR A 42 -7.47 -16.24 -3.37
CA TYR A 42 -6.51 -15.12 -3.31
C TYR A 42 -5.15 -15.53 -2.75
N LEU A 43 -5.15 -16.38 -1.71
CA LEU A 43 -3.93 -16.87 -1.07
C LEU A 43 -3.23 -18.00 -1.85
N TRP A 44 -3.78 -18.46 -2.97
CA TRP A 44 -3.07 -19.40 -3.85
C TRP A 44 -2.06 -18.68 -4.74
N ASP A 45 -2.37 -17.43 -5.11
CA ASP A 45 -1.53 -16.60 -5.98
C ASP A 45 -0.72 -15.55 -5.21
N VAL A 46 -1.17 -15.15 -4.03
CA VAL A 46 -0.59 -14.03 -3.25
C VAL A 46 -0.01 -14.52 -1.92
N ASP A 47 1.31 -14.68 -1.88
CA ASP A 47 2.06 -15.13 -0.70
C ASP A 47 2.15 -14.09 0.43
N TYR A 48 2.05 -12.80 0.10
CA TYR A 48 2.22 -11.70 1.05
C TYR A 48 1.10 -10.66 0.91
N PRO A 49 -0.10 -10.94 1.46
CA PRO A 49 -1.21 -9.99 1.47
C PRO A 49 -0.82 -8.70 2.20
N ILE A 50 -1.14 -7.56 1.60
CA ILE A 50 -0.93 -6.23 2.16
C ILE A 50 -1.98 -5.27 1.60
N ASP A 51 -2.34 -4.28 2.40
CA ASP A 51 -3.31 -3.23 2.06
C ASP A 51 -2.94 -1.92 2.77
N LEU A 52 -3.58 -0.82 2.36
CA LEU A 52 -3.26 0.51 2.89
C LEU A 52 -3.56 0.66 4.38
N SER A 53 -4.63 0.07 4.91
CA SER A 53 -4.94 0.14 6.33
C SER A 53 -3.86 -0.55 7.18
N THR A 54 -3.40 -1.72 6.75
CA THR A 54 -2.29 -2.44 7.40
C THR A 54 -0.99 -1.62 7.36
N ILE A 55 -0.66 -1.00 6.22
CA ILE A 55 0.54 -0.16 6.11
C ILE A 55 0.43 1.07 7.01
N VAL A 56 -0.73 1.76 7.03
CA VAL A 56 -0.97 2.91 7.90
C VAL A 56 -0.83 2.53 9.37
N GLU A 57 -1.37 1.39 9.79
CA GLU A 57 -1.23 0.90 11.17
C GLU A 57 0.24 0.62 11.51
N ARG A 58 1.00 -0.04 10.61
CA ARG A 58 2.44 -0.27 10.78
C ARG A 58 3.22 1.04 10.89
N VAL A 59 2.88 2.05 10.10
CA VAL A 59 3.50 3.39 10.20
C VAL A 59 3.22 4.01 11.56
N LYS A 60 1.96 4.05 12.00
CA LYS A 60 1.56 4.60 13.31
C LYS A 60 2.27 3.91 14.48
N ASN A 61 2.46 2.60 14.38
CA ASN A 61 3.15 1.78 15.38
C ASN A 61 4.68 1.77 15.24
N ARG A 62 5.27 2.63 14.39
CA ARG A 62 6.73 2.73 14.17
C ARG A 62 7.38 1.39 13.77
N PHE A 63 6.64 0.52 13.07
CA PHE A 63 7.10 -0.80 12.64
C PHE A 63 8.31 -0.70 11.69
N TYR A 64 8.31 0.28 10.80
CA TYR A 64 9.37 0.44 9.79
C TYR A 64 10.58 1.16 10.37
N ARG A 65 11.67 0.41 10.55
CA ARG A 65 12.99 0.97 10.93
C ARG A 65 13.69 1.71 9.79
N ARG A 66 13.27 1.47 8.54
CA ARG A 66 13.87 2.01 7.31
C ARG A 66 12.77 2.38 6.34
N LEU A 67 12.92 3.52 5.66
CA LEU A 67 11.98 3.97 4.62
C LEU A 67 11.84 2.94 3.49
N ALA A 68 12.93 2.27 3.13
CA ALA A 68 12.91 1.20 2.12
C ALA A 68 11.96 0.05 2.47
N SER A 69 11.74 -0.25 3.76
CA SER A 69 10.78 -1.28 4.18
C SER A 69 9.33 -0.83 3.98
N LEU A 70 9.03 0.44 4.25
CA LEU A 70 7.73 1.03 3.93
C LEU A 70 7.50 1.07 2.41
N GLU A 71 8.49 1.50 1.65
CA GLU A 71 8.42 1.51 0.18
C GLU A 71 8.16 0.11 -0.39
N GLN A 72 8.78 -0.92 0.18
CA GLN A 72 8.57 -2.30 -0.25
C GLN A 72 7.12 -2.77 -0.03
N ASP A 73 6.54 -2.50 1.15
CA ASP A 73 5.14 -2.86 1.42
C ASP A 73 4.17 -2.10 0.49
N ILE A 74 4.45 -0.83 0.18
CA ILE A 74 3.68 -0.06 -0.81
C ILE A 74 3.76 -0.75 -2.18
N ARG A 75 4.96 -1.15 -2.63
CA ARG A 75 5.14 -1.83 -3.93
C ARG A 75 4.40 -3.15 -4.00
N TYR A 76 4.25 -3.86 -2.88
CA TYR A 76 3.49 -5.12 -2.85
C TYR A 76 2.02 -4.95 -3.21
N ILE A 77 1.41 -3.76 -3.04
CA ILE A 77 0.04 -3.49 -3.50
C ILE A 77 -0.09 -3.76 -5.01
N ALA A 78 0.81 -3.22 -5.83
CA ALA A 78 0.79 -3.41 -7.27
C ALA A 78 1.29 -4.80 -7.70
N ILE A 79 2.19 -5.43 -6.93
CA ILE A 79 2.65 -6.80 -7.18
C ILE A 79 1.48 -7.77 -6.98
N ASN A 80 0.79 -7.69 -5.85
CA ASN A 80 -0.34 -8.56 -5.50
C ASN A 80 -1.50 -8.35 -6.47
N ALA A 81 -1.79 -7.09 -6.84
CA ALA A 81 -2.81 -6.80 -7.84
C ALA A 81 -2.51 -7.52 -9.17
N ARG A 82 -1.25 -7.53 -9.62
CA ARG A 82 -0.83 -8.22 -10.86
C ARG A 82 -0.83 -9.74 -10.75
N LEU A 83 -0.51 -10.29 -9.57
CA LEU A 83 -0.50 -11.74 -9.36
C LEU A 83 -1.91 -12.32 -9.44
N PHE A 84 -2.88 -11.65 -8.80
CA PHE A 84 -4.24 -12.17 -8.69
C PHE A 84 -5.16 -11.75 -9.86
N ASN A 85 -4.99 -10.54 -10.41
CA ASN A 85 -5.92 -10.00 -11.41
C ASN A 85 -5.35 -10.07 -12.83
N GLN A 86 -6.25 -9.99 -13.82
CA GLN A 86 -5.87 -9.97 -15.23
C GLN A 86 -4.94 -8.78 -15.55
N PRO A 87 -3.82 -8.96 -16.31
CA PRO A 87 -2.79 -7.94 -16.48
C PRO A 87 -3.24 -6.57 -17.00
N ASN A 88 -4.33 -6.51 -17.77
CA ASN A 88 -4.87 -5.28 -18.35
C ASN A 88 -6.14 -4.77 -17.65
N SER A 89 -6.53 -5.39 -16.54
CA SER A 89 -7.69 -4.97 -15.75
C SER A 89 -7.51 -3.56 -15.17
N GLU A 90 -8.63 -2.91 -14.87
CA GLU A 90 -8.60 -1.57 -14.27
C GLU A 90 -7.91 -1.58 -12.90
N ILE A 91 -8.15 -2.59 -12.06
CA ILE A 91 -7.51 -2.71 -10.75
C ILE A 91 -5.98 -2.79 -10.84
N VAL A 92 -5.42 -3.52 -11.83
CA VAL A 92 -3.97 -3.55 -12.05
C VAL A 92 -3.43 -2.18 -12.47
N ARG A 93 -4.13 -1.46 -13.35
CA ARG A 93 -3.74 -0.09 -13.75
C ARG A 93 -3.82 0.88 -12.57
N ASN A 94 -4.90 0.85 -11.80
CA ASN A 94 -5.10 1.72 -10.64
C ASN A 94 -4.04 1.46 -9.56
N SER A 95 -3.70 0.19 -9.30
CA SER A 95 -2.65 -0.17 -8.34
C SER A 95 -1.30 0.50 -8.62
N ARG A 96 -0.93 0.64 -9.89
CA ARG A 96 0.31 1.34 -10.29
C ARG A 96 0.26 2.82 -9.95
N VAL A 97 -0.86 3.48 -10.26
CA VAL A 97 -1.09 4.90 -9.95
C VAL A 97 -1.01 5.15 -8.44
N VAL A 98 -1.62 4.26 -7.63
CA VAL A 98 -1.54 4.33 -6.16
C VAL A 98 -0.09 4.28 -5.70
N VAL A 99 0.64 3.25 -6.14
CA VAL A 99 2.04 3.02 -5.72
C VAL A 99 2.95 4.17 -6.14
N GLU A 100 2.85 4.64 -7.38
CA GLU A 100 3.66 5.76 -7.88
C GLU A 100 3.35 7.07 -7.14
N THR A 101 2.09 7.27 -6.76
CA THR A 101 1.67 8.45 -5.99
C THR A 101 2.23 8.39 -4.58
N LEU A 102 2.01 7.29 -3.85
CA LEU A 102 2.51 7.15 -2.47
C LEU A 102 4.03 7.20 -2.37
N ILE A 103 4.77 6.61 -3.32
CA ILE A 103 6.23 6.68 -3.35
C ILE A 103 6.73 8.12 -3.58
N ARG A 104 6.01 8.95 -4.33
CA ARG A 104 6.36 10.37 -4.50
C ARG A 104 6.25 11.15 -3.19
N TYR A 105 5.30 10.81 -2.31
CA TYR A 105 5.17 11.43 -0.99
C TYR A 105 6.25 11.01 0.02
N LEU A 106 6.95 9.90 -0.23
CA LEU A 106 8.07 9.47 0.62
C LEU A 106 9.38 10.23 0.34
N LYS A 107 9.50 10.91 -0.80
CA LYS A 107 10.68 11.68 -1.21
C LYS A 107 10.59 13.10 -0.67
#